data_AF-A0A945RDA5-F1
#
_entry.id   AF-A0A945RDA5-F1
#
_cell.length_a   1.000
_cell.length_b   1.000
_cell.length_c   1.000
_cell.angle_alpha   90.00
_cell.angle_beta   90.00
_cell.angle_gamma   90.00
#
_symmetry.space_group_name_H-M   'P 1'
#
loop_
_entity.id
_entity.type
_entity.pdbx_description
1 polymer ?
#
loop_
_entity_poly.entity_id
_entity_poly.type
_entity_poly.pdbx_seq_one_letter_code
_entity_poly.pdbx_strand_id
1 'polypeptide(L)'
;MSLTLLALFLAPLYLYLVLNPKEAHKAFKNIVSDSGLRVTFSMFYLLLALAILSETGLNLAWSWDHLLPWLGVIIAVKGSVMLLFPNLVQKKLKHFSAEQFPVFGFLGLLIALGLVYLDTQVLL
;
A
#
# COMPACT_ATOMS: atom_id res chain seq x y z
N MET A 1 -8.09 6.81 -13.44
CA MET A 1 -8.26 5.33 -13.50
C MET A 1 -9.39 4.89 -12.58
N SER A 2 -10.23 3.94 -12.98
CA SER A 2 -11.31 3.40 -12.13
C SER A 2 -10.71 2.82 -10.84
N LEU A 3 -11.25 3.20 -9.68
CA LEU A 3 -10.83 2.70 -8.36
C LEU A 3 -10.88 1.17 -8.30
N THR A 4 -11.75 0.57 -9.12
CA THR A 4 -11.88 -0.88 -9.30
C THR A 4 -10.61 -1.53 -9.84
N LEU A 5 -9.89 -0.91 -10.80
CA LEU A 5 -8.62 -1.44 -11.30
C LEU A 5 -7.56 -1.49 -10.21
N LEU A 6 -7.46 -0.42 -9.40
CA LEU A 6 -6.54 -0.38 -8.26
C LEU A 6 -6.89 -1.46 -7.23
N ALA A 7 -8.18 -1.64 -6.92
CA ALA A 7 -8.64 -2.70 -6.03
C ALA A 7 -8.32 -4.11 -6.58
N LEU A 8 -8.42 -4.31 -7.90
CA LEU A 8 -8.13 -5.60 -8.55
C LEU A 8 -6.64 -5.95 -8.48
N PHE A 9 -5.74 -4.96 -8.50
CA PHE A 9 -4.31 -5.16 -8.26
C PHE A 9 -3.98 -5.36 -6.78
N LEU A 10 -4.69 -4.67 -5.88
CA LEU A 10 -4.44 -4.74 -4.43
C LEU A 10 -4.99 -6.00 -3.78
N ALA A 11 -6.15 -6.49 -4.21
CA ALA A 11 -6.84 -7.62 -3.59
C ALA A 11 -6.01 -8.91 -3.57
N PRO A 12 -5.33 -9.35 -4.65
CA PRO A 12 -4.45 -10.54 -4.61
C PRO A 12 -3.30 -10.38 -3.61
N LEU A 13 -2.77 -9.17 -3.48
CA LEU A 13 -1.65 -8.85 -2.60
C LEU A 13 -2.09 -8.96 -1.12
N TYR A 14 -3.26 -8.41 -0.81
CA TYR A 14 -3.85 -8.54 0.52
C TYR A 14 -4.33 -9.96 0.83
N LEU A 15 -4.86 -10.68 -0.15
CA LEU A 15 -5.23 -12.10 -0.01
C LEU A 15 -4.00 -12.95 0.32
N TYR A 16 -2.87 -12.70 -0.34
CA TYR A 16 -1.61 -13.39 -0.04
C TYR A 16 -1.12 -13.14 1.40
N LEU A 17 -1.31 -11.91 1.92
CA LEU A 17 -0.99 -11.58 3.32
C LEU A 17 -1.84 -12.37 4.33
N VAL A 18 -3.09 -12.68 3.99
CA VAL A 18 -4.00 -13.49 4.82
C VAL A 18 -3.69 -14.97 4.72
N LEU A 19 -3.51 -15.49 3.51
CA LEU A 19 -3.37 -16.93 3.26
C LEU A 19 -1.98 -17.46 3.63
N ASN A 20 -0.91 -16.68 3.39
CA ASN A 20 0.47 -17.11 3.59
C ASN A 20 1.26 -16.13 4.50
N PRO A 21 0.83 -15.92 5.76
CA PRO A 21 1.38 -14.86 6.61
C PRO A 21 2.85 -15.06 6.97
N LYS A 22 3.30 -16.31 7.13
CA LYS A 22 4.72 -16.63 7.42
C LYS A 22 5.62 -16.30 6.24
N GLU A 23 5.19 -16.67 5.03
CA GLU A 23 5.94 -16.37 3.81
C GLU A 23 5.96 -14.87 3.53
N ALA A 24 4.83 -14.20 3.70
CA ALA A 24 4.74 -12.76 3.54
C ALA A 24 5.63 -12.01 4.54
N HIS A 25 5.69 -12.45 5.79
CA HIS A 25 6.60 -11.89 6.78
C HIS A 25 8.07 -12.09 6.37
N LYS A 26 8.44 -13.28 5.88
CA LYS A 26 9.79 -13.57 5.38
C LYS A 26 10.13 -12.70 4.15
N ALA A 27 9.21 -12.57 3.20
CA ALA A 27 9.38 -11.72 2.02
C ALA A 27 9.59 -10.25 2.42
N PHE A 28 8.77 -9.73 3.33
CA PHE A 28 8.95 -8.38 3.87
C PHE A 28 10.28 -8.21 4.58
N LYS A 29 10.71 -9.19 5.36
CA LYS A 29 12.02 -9.16 6.03
C LYS A 29 13.16 -9.10 5.03
N ASN A 30 13.08 -9.90 3.96
CA ASN A 30 14.08 -9.90 2.89
C ASN A 30 14.13 -8.54 2.16
N ILE A 31 12.98 -7.98 1.81
CA ILE A 31 12.88 -6.66 1.16
C ILE A 31 13.49 -5.57 2.05
N VAL A 32 13.27 -5.64 3.35
CA VAL A 32 13.75 -4.63 4.31
C VAL A 32 15.23 -4.84 4.66
N SER A 33 15.76 -6.07 4.58
CA SER A 33 17.18 -6.36 4.82
C SER A 33 18.07 -6.07 3.61
N ASP A 34 17.58 -6.33 2.39
CA ASP A 34 18.34 -6.13 1.16
C ASP A 34 18.24 -4.66 0.69
N SER A 35 19.39 -4.00 0.52
CA SER A 35 19.43 -2.59 0.09
C SER A 35 18.93 -2.39 -1.33
N GLY A 36 19.19 -3.32 -2.24
CA GLY A 36 18.74 -3.23 -3.64
C GLY A 36 17.23 -3.37 -3.72
N LEU A 37 16.67 -4.43 -3.13
CA LEU A 37 15.21 -4.63 -3.10
C LEU A 37 14.51 -3.45 -2.42
N ARG A 38 15.07 -2.93 -1.32
CA ARG A 38 14.49 -1.79 -0.63
C ARG A 38 14.41 -0.54 -1.51
N VAL A 39 15.48 -0.22 -2.26
CA VAL A 39 15.50 0.91 -3.20
C VAL A 39 14.49 0.68 -4.32
N THR A 40 14.45 -0.51 -4.92
CA THR A 40 13.49 -0.84 -5.99
C THR A 40 12.04 -0.70 -5.51
N PHE A 41 11.69 -1.24 -4.35
CA PHE A 41 10.34 -1.11 -3.79
C PHE A 41 10.00 0.34 -3.41
N SER A 42 10.96 1.09 -2.87
CA SER A 42 10.76 2.51 -2.55
C SER A 42 10.50 3.32 -3.82
N MET A 43 11.28 3.06 -4.88
CA MET A 43 11.12 3.72 -6.17
C MET A 43 9.79 3.37 -6.83
N PHE A 44 9.39 2.09 -6.76
CA PHE A 44 8.07 1.65 -7.21
C PHE A 44 6.95 2.39 -6.48
N TYR A 45 7.02 2.52 -5.16
CA TYR A 45 6.03 3.28 -4.40
C TYR A 45 6.00 4.76 -4.79
N LEU A 46 7.17 5.39 -4.98
CA LEU A 46 7.22 6.79 -5.39
C LEU A 46 6.65 7.00 -6.80
N LEU A 47 6.96 6.11 -7.75
CA LEU A 47 6.40 6.15 -9.11
C LEU A 47 4.88 5.94 -9.10
N LEU A 48 4.39 4.99 -8.29
CA LEU A 48 2.96 4.75 -8.14
C LEU A 48 2.24 5.97 -7.54
N ALA A 49 2.83 6.59 -6.51
CA ALA A 49 2.28 7.80 -5.92
C ALA A 49 2.28 8.97 -6.90
N LEU A 50 3.35 9.16 -7.66
CA LEU A 50 3.43 10.15 -8.74
C LEU A 50 2.36 9.92 -9.80
N ALA A 51 2.13 8.67 -10.22
CA ALA A 51 1.09 8.34 -11.18
C ALA A 51 -0.30 8.75 -10.63
N ILE A 52 -0.62 8.36 -9.40
CA ILE A 52 -1.88 8.72 -8.74
C ILE A 52 -2.05 10.25 -8.62
N LEU A 53 -1.02 10.94 -8.13
CA LEU A 53 -1.07 12.39 -7.94
C LEU A 53 -1.04 13.17 -9.26
N SER A 54 -0.49 12.60 -10.34
CA SER A 54 -0.51 13.22 -11.66
C SER A 54 -1.92 13.23 -12.27
N GLU A 55 -2.73 12.21 -12.01
CA GLU A 55 -4.13 12.16 -12.46
C GLU A 55 -5.09 12.94 -11.54
N THR A 56 -4.81 12.98 -10.23
CA THR A 56 -5.78 13.50 -9.23
C THR A 56 -5.45 14.90 -8.71
N GLY A 57 -4.20 15.35 -8.90
CA GLY A 57 -3.69 16.58 -8.33
C GLY A 57 -3.49 16.51 -6.80
N LEU A 58 -3.01 17.62 -6.22
CA LEU A 58 -2.81 17.78 -4.77
C LEU A 58 -4.04 18.39 -4.07
N ASN A 59 -5.25 18.06 -4.54
CA ASN A 59 -6.48 18.49 -3.87
C ASN A 59 -6.77 17.55 -2.69
N LEU A 60 -6.31 17.93 -1.50
CA LEU A 60 -6.43 17.15 -0.26
C LEU A 60 -7.62 17.62 0.57
N ALA A 61 -8.84 17.42 0.07
CA ALA A 61 -10.04 17.61 0.87
C ALA A 61 -10.37 16.35 1.70
N TRP A 62 -11.11 16.53 2.80
CA TRP A 62 -11.63 15.43 3.61
C TRP A 62 -13.02 15.00 3.11
N SER A 63 -13.08 14.59 1.84
CA SER A 63 -14.27 14.01 1.23
C SER A 63 -13.91 12.72 0.48
N TRP A 64 -14.90 11.86 0.28
CA TRP A 64 -14.73 10.55 -0.33
C TRP A 64 -14.11 10.62 -1.73
N ASP A 65 -14.42 11.68 -2.50
CA ASP A 65 -13.87 11.92 -3.84
C ASP A 65 -12.35 12.18 -3.84
N HIS A 66 -11.78 12.50 -2.67
CA HIS A 66 -10.36 12.84 -2.50
C HIS A 66 -9.56 11.71 -1.83
N LEU A 67 -10.13 10.51 -1.70
CA LEU A 67 -9.42 9.32 -1.19
C LEU A 67 -8.22 8.94 -2.06
N LEU A 68 -8.32 9.07 -3.38
CA LEU A 68 -7.24 8.73 -4.30
C LEU A 68 -6.00 9.63 -4.11
N PRO A 69 -6.12 10.98 -4.05
CA PRO A 69 -5.03 11.86 -3.63
C PRO A 69 -4.41 11.48 -2.29
N TRP A 70 -5.23 11.20 -1.26
CA TRP A 70 -4.75 10.79 0.06
C TRP A 70 -3.96 9.48 0.01
N LEU A 71 -4.43 8.51 -0.78
CA LEU A 71 -3.76 7.24 -0.98
C LEU A 71 -2.41 7.44 -1.69
N GLY A 72 -2.36 8.32 -2.69
CA GLY A 72 -1.12 8.76 -3.34
C GLY A 72 -0.11 9.36 -2.34
N VAL A 73 -0.55 10.26 -1.46
CA VAL A 73 0.30 10.84 -0.41
C VAL A 73 0.81 9.79 0.56
N ILE A 74 -0.06 8.88 1.05
CA ILE A 74 0.32 7.82 1.98
C ILE A 74 1.38 6.89 1.34
N ILE A 75 1.19 6.54 0.06
CA ILE A 75 2.16 5.72 -0.68
C ILE A 75 3.49 6.47 -0.84
N ALA A 76 3.46 7.77 -1.16
CA ALA A 76 4.66 8.59 -1.28
C ALA A 76 5.44 8.61 0.05
N VAL A 77 4.75 8.90 1.16
CA VAL A 77 5.36 8.89 2.51
C VAL A 77 5.97 7.53 2.82
N LYS A 78 5.26 6.43 2.52
CA LYS A 78 5.78 5.08 2.73
C LYS A 78 7.05 4.81 1.92
N GLY A 79 7.07 5.19 0.64
CA GLY A 79 8.24 5.07 -0.23
C GLY A 79 9.42 5.90 0.27
N SER A 80 9.20 7.16 0.65
CA SER A 80 10.24 8.04 1.18
C SER A 80 10.79 7.55 2.52
N VAL A 81 9.93 7.09 3.45
CA VAL A 81 10.37 6.55 4.75
C VAL A 81 11.21 5.29 4.57
N MET A 82 10.84 4.43 3.64
CA MET A 82 11.57 3.19 3.34
C MET A 82 12.95 3.47 2.71
N LEU A 83 13.07 4.53 1.92
CA LEU A 83 14.32 4.97 1.32
C LEU A 83 15.23 5.72 2.32
N LEU A 84 14.70 6.73 3.00
CA LEU A 84 15.46 7.68 3.83
C LEU A 84 15.75 7.16 5.23
N PHE A 85 14.87 6.31 5.78
CA PHE A 85 14.99 5.81 7.15
C PHE A 85 14.93 4.28 7.23
N PRO A 86 15.85 3.56 6.56
CA PRO A 86 15.82 2.09 6.51
C PRO A 86 15.94 1.44 7.90
N ASN A 87 16.68 2.08 8.80
CA ASN A 87 16.86 1.62 10.18
C ASN A 87 15.56 1.69 11.01
N LEU A 88 14.67 2.65 10.74
CA LEU A 88 13.36 2.74 11.41
C LEU A 88 12.44 1.61 10.95
N VAL A 89 12.42 1.33 9.64
CA VAL A 89 11.60 0.26 9.07
C VAL A 89 12.08 -1.11 9.57
N GLN A 90 13.40 -1.35 9.59
CA GLN A 90 13.99 -2.56 10.16
C GLN A 90 13.65 -2.75 11.65
N LYS A 91 13.72 -1.69 12.45
CA LYS A 91 13.37 -1.75 13.89
C LYS A 91 11.89 -2.06 14.10
N LYS A 92 10.98 -1.45 13.34
CA LYS A 92 9.54 -1.75 13.42
C LYS A 92 9.22 -3.17 12.99
N LEU A 93 9.86 -3.67 11.93
CA LEU A 93 9.63 -5.03 11.45
C LEU A 93 10.05 -6.11 12.47
N LYS A 94 11.05 -5.84 13.33
CA LYS A 94 11.43 -6.74 14.44
C LYS A 94 10.34 -6.89 15.51
N HIS A 95 9.44 -5.92 15.63
CA HIS A 95 8.31 -5.95 16.58
C HIS A 95 7.03 -6.53 15.96
N PHE A 96 7.04 -6.74 14.64
CA PHE A 96 5.91 -7.28 13.89
C PHE A 96 6.00 -8.81 13.84
N SER A 97 5.06 -9.50 14.46
CA SER A 97 4.95 -10.95 14.33
C SER A 97 4.23 -11.33 13.04
N ALA A 98 4.47 -12.54 12.52
CA ALA A 98 3.77 -13.04 11.34
C ALA A 98 2.24 -13.11 11.54
N GLU A 99 1.77 -13.24 12.78
CA GLU A 99 0.35 -13.30 13.15
C GLU A 99 -0.40 -11.98 12.93
N GLN A 100 0.32 -10.86 12.78
CA GLN A 100 -0.28 -9.57 12.50
C GLN A 100 -0.56 -9.39 11.00
N PHE A 101 0.13 -10.12 10.12
CA PHE A 101 -0.01 -10.00 8.67
C PHE A 101 -1.43 -10.32 8.15
N PRO A 102 -2.14 -11.34 8.67
CA PRO A 102 -3.53 -11.57 8.33
C PRO A 102 -4.46 -10.42 8.70
N VAL A 103 -4.20 -9.72 9.82
CA VAL A 103 -5.00 -8.56 10.23
C VAL A 103 -4.83 -7.43 9.22
N PHE A 104 -3.59 -7.14 8.82
CA PHE A 104 -3.31 -6.14 7.77
C PHE A 104 -3.84 -6.54 6.40
N GLY A 105 -3.78 -7.84 6.07
CA GLY A 105 -4.37 -8.39 4.85
C GLY A 105 -5.90 -8.21 4.84
N PHE A 106 -6.58 -8.54 5.93
CA PHE A 106 -8.03 -8.40 6.04
C PHE A 106 -8.46 -6.93 5.97
N LEU A 107 -7.79 -6.04 6.71
CA LEU A 107 -8.04 -4.60 6.63
C LEU A 107 -7.82 -4.06 5.21
N GLY A 108 -6.77 -4.51 4.53
CA GLY A 108 -6.50 -4.15 3.15
C GLY A 108 -7.56 -4.65 2.17
N LEU A 109 -8.09 -5.87 2.36
CA LEU A 109 -9.20 -6.40 1.58
C LEU A 109 -10.48 -5.58 1.80
N LEU A 110 -10.77 -5.15 3.03
CA LEU A 110 -11.91 -4.26 3.31
C LEU A 110 -11.77 -2.91 2.61
N ILE A 111 -10.56 -2.35 2.59
CA ILE A 111 -10.28 -1.11 1.85
C ILE A 111 -10.45 -1.34 0.35
N ALA A 112 -9.93 -2.44 -0.20
CA ALA A 112 -10.10 -2.77 -1.62
C ALA A 112 -11.59 -2.91 -1.99
N LEU A 113 -12.39 -3.59 -1.16
CA LEU A 113 -13.84 -3.66 -1.31
C LEU A 113 -14.51 -2.28 -1.24
N GLY A 114 -14.11 -1.43 -0.30
CA GLY A 114 -14.60 -0.06 -0.18
C GLY A 114 -14.28 0.78 -1.43
N LEU A 115 -13.09 0.62 -2.00
CA LEU A 115 -12.70 1.30 -3.24
C LEU A 115 -13.57 0.85 -4.43
N VAL A 116 -13.84 -0.46 -4.56
CA VAL A 116 -14.78 -0.97 -5.59
C VAL A 116 -16.18 -0.41 -5.38
N TYR A 117 -16.68 -0.42 -4.15
CA TYR A 117 -18.00 0.09 -3.82
C TYR A 117 -18.16 1.56 -4.20
N LEU A 118 -17.19 2.41 -3.86
CA LEU A 118 -17.19 3.82 -4.23
C LEU A 118 -17.19 4.02 -5.75
N ASP A 119 -16.39 3.25 -6.48
CA ASP A 119 -16.39 3.29 -7.95
C ASP A 119 -17.76 2.93 -8.53
N THR A 120 -18.41 1.91 -7.98
CA THR A 120 -19.76 1.49 -8.43
C THR A 120 -20.86 2.48 -8.08
N GLN A 121 -20.71 3.25 -7.00
CA GLN A 121 -21.67 4.30 -6.63
C GLN A 121 -21.52 5.57 -7.46
N VAL A 122 -20.30 5.91 -7.90
CA VAL A 122 -20.02 7.08 -8.74
C VAL A 122 -20.47 6.86 -10.20
N LEU A 123 -20.62 5.60 -10.62
CA LEU A 123 -21.10 5.19 -11.96
C LEU A 123 -22.63 5.08 -12.09
N LEU A 124 -23.38 5.20 -10.99
CA LEU A 124 -24.86 5.17 -10.93
C LEU A 124 -25.43 6.58 -10.73
#